data_AF-F5P292-F1
#
_entry.id   AF-F5P292-F1
#
_cell.length_a   1.000
_cell.length_b   1.000
_cell.length_c   1.000
_cell.angle_alpha   90.00
_cell.angle_beta   90.00
_cell.angle_gamma   90.00
#
_symmetry.space_group_name_H-M   'P 1'
#
loop_
_entity.id
_entity.type
_entity.pdbx_description
1 polymer ?
#
loop_
_entity_poly.entity_id
_entity_poly.type
_entity_poly.pdbx_seq_one_letter_code
_entity_poly.pdbx_strand_id
1 'polypeptide(L)'
;MSMYDDLVSCKFDGCTPDDLNGIESRASDAVDDLMLGVSAIGSLMFWAAGSDGYPEESAKADMYRLGAMLGHIGEVARALNDSAANAAFLRSISEKEAKGRAGK
;
A
#
# COMPACT_ATOMS: atom_id res chain seq x y z
N MET A 1 13.84 -11.84 8.51
CA MET A 1 13.67 -10.78 7.49
C MET A 1 12.34 -11.07 6.84
N SER A 2 11.36 -10.19 7.07
CA SER A 2 10.00 -10.31 6.52
C SER A 2 9.90 -9.57 5.19
N MET A 3 8.88 -9.88 4.37
CA MET A 3 8.66 -9.15 3.12
C MET A 3 8.36 -7.67 3.39
N TYR A 4 7.65 -7.39 4.48
CA TYR A 4 7.50 -6.02 4.99
C TYR A 4 8.85 -5.30 5.16
N ASP A 5 9.85 -5.93 5.81
CA ASP A 5 11.16 -5.32 6.06
C ASP A 5 11.90 -4.98 4.76
N ASP A 6 11.69 -5.78 3.70
CA ASP A 6 12.30 -5.59 2.39
C ASP A 6 11.61 -4.48 1.57
N LEU A 7 10.32 -4.26 1.79
CA LEU A 7 9.49 -3.33 1.03
C LEU A 7 9.39 -1.93 1.65
N VAL A 8 9.43 -1.83 2.97
CA VAL A 8 9.26 -0.53 3.64
C VAL A 8 10.39 0.41 3.26
N SER A 9 10.03 1.62 2.80
CA SER A 9 11.01 2.65 2.49
C SER A 9 11.64 3.16 3.78
N CYS A 10 12.94 2.91 3.93
CA CYS A 10 13.76 3.41 5.05
C CYS A 10 14.81 4.44 4.62
N LYS A 11 14.93 4.73 3.32
CA LYS A 11 15.99 5.59 2.77
C LYS A 11 15.40 6.93 2.32
N PHE A 12 15.16 7.80 3.29
CA PHE A 12 14.71 9.17 3.04
C PHE A 12 15.84 10.20 3.13
N ASP A 13 17.07 9.74 3.37
CA ASP A 13 18.25 10.59 3.49
C ASP A 13 18.48 11.36 2.18
N GLY A 14 18.50 12.69 2.28
CA GLY A 14 18.71 13.59 1.14
C GLY A 14 17.46 13.86 0.29
N CYS A 15 16.28 13.33 0.65
CA CYS A 15 15.02 13.70 0.00
C CYS A 15 14.65 15.15 0.29
N THR A 16 14.22 15.87 -0.75
CA THR A 16 13.63 17.21 -0.61
C THR A 16 12.18 17.11 -0.09
N PRO A 17 11.58 18.20 0.41
CA PRO A 17 10.16 18.21 0.78
C PRO A 17 9.22 17.77 -0.35
N ASP A 18 9.55 18.11 -1.60
CA ASP A 18 8.78 17.71 -2.78
C ASP A 18 8.92 16.21 -3.06
N ASP A 19 10.12 15.65 -2.89
CA ASP A 19 10.34 14.20 -3.00
C ASP A 19 9.52 13.44 -1.96
N LEU A 20 9.54 13.92 -0.70
CA LEU A 20 8.78 13.32 0.40
C LEU A 20 7.27 13.39 0.14
N ASN A 21 6.75 14.53 -0.34
CA ASN A 21 5.35 14.64 -0.75
C ASN A 21 5.00 13.67 -1.88
N GLY A 22 5.89 13.52 -2.86
CA GLY A 22 5.70 12.57 -3.96
C GLY A 22 5.68 11.11 -3.49
N ILE A 23 6.56 10.74 -2.54
CA ILE A 23 6.57 9.39 -1.95
C ILE A 23 5.29 9.14 -1.15
N GLU A 24 4.91 10.09 -0.29
CA GLU A 24 3.68 10.03 0.50
C GLU A 24 2.46 9.81 -0.39
N SER A 25 2.27 10.65 -1.41
CA SER A 25 1.11 10.56 -2.32
C SER A 25 1.06 9.20 -3.00
N ARG A 26 2.13 8.79 -3.68
CA ARG A 26 2.13 7.52 -4.43
C ARG A 26 1.91 6.31 -3.54
N ALA A 27 2.47 6.31 -2.33
CA ALA A 27 2.32 5.21 -1.40
C ALA A 27 0.90 5.15 -0.82
N SER A 28 0.30 6.28 -0.46
CA SER A 28 -1.09 6.37 -0.01
C SER A 28 -2.06 5.95 -1.12
N ASP A 29 -1.89 6.50 -2.33
CA ASP A 29 -2.73 6.17 -3.49
C ASP A 29 -2.68 4.66 -3.79
N ALA A 30 -1.49 4.06 -3.72
CA ALA A 30 -1.33 2.62 -3.90
C ALA A 30 -2.04 1.79 -2.82
N VAL A 31 -2.05 2.25 -1.55
CA VAL A 31 -2.81 1.56 -0.49
C VAL A 31 -4.31 1.64 -0.76
N ASP A 32 -4.81 2.82 -1.15
CA ASP A 32 -6.23 3.01 -1.46
C ASP A 32 -6.66 2.13 -2.64
N ASP A 33 -5.88 2.12 -3.73
CA ASP A 33 -6.12 1.27 -4.89
C ASP A 33 -6.11 -0.22 -4.53
N LEU A 34 -5.21 -0.66 -3.64
CA LEU A 34 -5.19 -2.03 -3.14
C LEU A 34 -6.46 -2.36 -2.35
N MET A 35 -6.95 -1.47 -1.50
CA MET A 35 -8.18 -1.68 -0.74
C MET A 35 -9.43 -1.72 -1.64
N LEU A 36 -9.47 -0.87 -2.66
CA LEU A 36 -10.52 -0.91 -3.70
C LEU A 36 -10.47 -2.23 -4.48
N GLY A 37 -9.27 -2.69 -4.86
CA GLY A 37 -9.06 -3.95 -5.55
C GLY A 37 -9.50 -5.16 -4.71
N VAL A 38 -9.12 -5.22 -3.44
CA VAL A 38 -9.56 -6.28 -2.51
C VAL A 38 -11.08 -6.28 -2.35
N SER A 39 -11.71 -5.11 -2.26
CA SER A 39 -13.17 -4.99 -2.19
C SER A 39 -13.86 -5.49 -3.47
N ALA A 40 -13.31 -5.15 -4.64
CA ALA A 40 -13.80 -5.63 -5.93
C ALA A 40 -13.66 -7.14 -6.06
N ILE A 41 -12.53 -7.73 -5.63
CA ILE A 41 -12.33 -9.19 -5.57
C ILE A 41 -13.41 -9.84 -4.70
N GLY A 42 -13.68 -9.31 -3.51
CA GLY A 42 -14.74 -9.82 -2.63
C GLY A 42 -16.12 -9.82 -3.31
N SER A 43 -16.46 -8.73 -4.01
CA SER A 43 -17.70 -8.63 -4.78
C SER A 43 -17.76 -9.66 -5.91
N LEU A 44 -16.69 -9.80 -6.70
CA LEU A 44 -16.62 -10.77 -7.79
C LEU A 44 -16.73 -12.20 -7.28
N MET A 45 -16.04 -12.55 -6.20
CA MET A 45 -16.11 -13.88 -5.60
C MET A 45 -17.52 -14.21 -5.10
N PHE A 46 -18.23 -13.24 -4.51
CA PHE A 46 -19.61 -13.41 -4.08
C PHE A 46 -20.53 -13.80 -5.25
N TRP A 47 -20.44 -13.10 -6.37
CA TRP A 47 -21.27 -13.40 -7.55
C TRP A 47 -20.82 -14.68 -8.27
N ALA A 48 -19.50 -14.91 -8.38
CA ALA A 48 -18.95 -16.08 -9.05
C ALA A 48 -19.33 -17.39 -8.33
N ALA A 49 -19.37 -17.39 -7.00
CA ALA A 49 -19.74 -18.56 -6.21
C ALA A 49 -21.18 -19.04 -6.47
N GLY A 50 -22.07 -18.16 -6.92
CA GLY A 50 -23.45 -18.51 -7.28
C GLY A 50 -23.67 -18.78 -8.77
N SER A 51 -22.60 -18.80 -9.59
CA SER A 51 -22.70 -18.96 -11.03
C SER A 51 -22.62 -20.42 -11.47
N ASP A 52 -23.63 -20.89 -12.19
CA ASP A 52 -23.62 -22.21 -12.83
C ASP A 52 -22.50 -22.34 -13.89
N GLY A 53 -21.98 -21.21 -14.38
CA GLY A 53 -20.91 -21.15 -15.36
C GLY A 53 -19.50 -21.16 -14.76
N TYR A 54 -19.34 -21.40 -13.45
CA TYR A 54 -18.05 -21.41 -12.78
C TYR A 54 -17.70 -22.81 -12.26
N PRO A 55 -16.92 -23.60 -13.04
CA PRO A 55 -16.60 -24.98 -12.68
C PRO A 55 -15.82 -25.09 -11.36
N GLU A 56 -16.10 -26.12 -10.56
CA GLU A 56 -15.48 -26.34 -9.24
C GLU A 56 -13.94 -26.36 -9.29
N GLU A 57 -13.34 -26.98 -10.30
CA GLU A 57 -11.88 -27.02 -10.46
C GLU A 57 -11.28 -25.62 -10.74
N SER A 58 -11.97 -24.81 -11.55
CA SER A 58 -11.57 -23.42 -11.78
C SER A 58 -11.72 -22.60 -10.49
N ALA A 59 -12.84 -22.76 -9.79
CA ALA A 59 -13.10 -22.10 -8.52
C ALA A 59 -12.02 -22.42 -7.48
N LYS A 60 -11.64 -23.70 -7.36
CA LYS A 60 -10.58 -24.15 -6.46
C LYS A 60 -9.22 -23.54 -6.82
N ALA A 61 -8.86 -23.54 -8.11
CA ALA A 61 -7.61 -22.97 -8.58
C ALA A 61 -7.53 -21.45 -8.29
N ASP A 62 -8.61 -20.73 -8.50
CA ASP A 62 -8.66 -19.28 -8.28
C ASP A 62 -8.71 -18.94 -6.79
N MET A 63 -9.43 -19.71 -5.96
CA MET A 63 -9.35 -19.56 -4.50
C MET A 63 -7.93 -19.76 -3.97
N TYR A 64 -7.17 -20.72 -4.51
CA TYR A 64 -5.77 -20.92 -4.13
C TYR A 64 -4.92 -19.69 -4.49
N ARG A 65 -5.05 -19.16 -5.72
CA ARG A 65 -4.30 -18.00 -6.19
C ARG A 65 -4.64 -16.73 -5.40
N LEU A 66 -5.93 -16.50 -5.16
CA LEU A 66 -6.42 -15.36 -4.37
C LEU A 66 -5.96 -15.48 -2.92
N GLY A 67 -6.02 -16.68 -2.33
CA GLY A 67 -5.49 -16.93 -0.99
C GLY A 67 -3.99 -16.65 -0.89
N ALA A 68 -3.20 -17.10 -1.85
CA ALA A 68 -1.77 -16.81 -1.91
C ALA A 68 -1.49 -15.29 -2.02
N MET A 69 -2.21 -14.58 -2.89
CA MET A 69 -2.11 -13.12 -3.01
C MET A 69 -2.49 -12.41 -1.70
N LEU A 70 -3.63 -12.76 -1.10
CA LEU A 70 -4.12 -12.16 0.16
C LEU A 70 -3.16 -12.43 1.32
N GLY A 71 -2.46 -13.57 1.33
CA GLY A 71 -1.42 -13.88 2.31
C GLY A 71 -0.23 -12.91 2.27
N HIS A 72 0.02 -12.26 1.12
CA HIS A 72 1.09 -11.29 0.96
C HIS A 72 0.61 -9.84 1.03
N ILE A 73 -0.61 -9.54 0.56
CA ILE A 73 -1.06 -8.16 0.35
C ILE A 73 -1.11 -7.33 1.64
N GLY A 74 -1.35 -7.96 2.79
CA GLY A 74 -1.36 -7.26 4.09
C GLY A 74 0.01 -6.67 4.44
N GLU A 75 1.10 -7.40 4.19
CA GLU A 75 2.45 -6.89 4.42
C GLU A 75 2.83 -5.81 3.41
N VAL A 76 2.41 -5.95 2.13
CA VAL A 76 2.62 -4.93 1.09
C VAL A 76 1.91 -3.63 1.45
N ALA A 77 0.61 -3.69 1.75
CA ALA A 77 -0.18 -2.52 2.11
C ALA A 77 0.37 -1.84 3.37
N ARG A 78 0.80 -2.62 4.37
CA ARG A 78 1.45 -2.08 5.56
C ARG A 78 2.76 -1.37 5.24
N ALA A 79 3.63 -1.96 4.42
CA ALA A 79 4.90 -1.35 4.03
C ALA A 79 4.70 -0.01 3.30
N LEU A 80 3.72 0.04 2.38
CA LEU A 80 3.36 1.28 1.68
C LEU A 80 2.80 2.34 2.63
N ASN A 81 1.85 1.96 3.49
CA ASN A 81 1.25 2.86 4.46
C ASN A 81 2.29 3.45 5.43
N ASP A 82 3.18 2.61 5.97
CA ASP A 82 4.24 3.04 6.89
C ASP A 82 5.29 3.91 6.15
N SER A 83 5.57 3.63 4.88
CA SER A 83 6.41 4.48 4.03
C SER A 83 5.79 5.86 3.80
N ALA A 84 4.48 5.92 3.55
CA ALA A 84 3.75 7.18 3.38
C ALA A 84 3.78 8.01 4.66
N ALA A 85 3.45 7.38 5.80
CA ALA A 85 3.47 8.03 7.11
C ALA A 85 4.86 8.58 7.48
N ASN A 86 5.92 7.81 7.20
CA ASN A 86 7.29 8.25 7.44
C ASN A 86 7.67 9.45 6.57
N ALA A 87 7.31 9.43 5.29
CA ALA A 87 7.56 10.55 4.37
C ALA A 87 6.82 11.82 4.82
N ALA A 88 5.55 11.70 5.19
CA ALA A 88 4.73 12.80 5.70
C ALA A 88 5.35 13.41 6.98
N PHE A 89 5.79 12.55 7.89
CA PHE A 89 6.42 12.98 9.14
C PHE A 89 7.70 13.78 8.89
N LEU A 90 8.61 13.27 8.04
CA LEU A 90 9.86 13.95 7.68
C LEU A 90 9.64 15.28 6.94
N ARG A 91 8.63 15.34 6.08
CA ARG A 91 8.23 16.59 5.41
C ARG A 91 7.79 17.63 6.44
N SER A 92 6.99 17.23 7.42
CA SER A 92 6.51 18.13 8.47
C SER A 92 7.65 18.71 9.33
N ILE A 93 8.73 17.94 9.55
CA ILE A 93 9.93 18.41 10.24
C ILE A 93 10.64 19.46 9.37
N SER A 94 10.88 19.14 8.10
CA SER A 94 11.56 20.04 7.15
C SER A 94 10.85 21.40 7.03
N GLU A 95 9.52 21.41 6.98
CA GLU A 95 8.72 22.63 6.94
C GLU A 95 8.82 23.46 8.23
N LYS A 96 8.82 22.80 9.40
CA LYS A 96 8.98 23.47 10.70
C LYS A 96 10.35 24.12 10.82
N GLU A 97 11.40 23.43 10.39
CA GLU A 97 12.77 23.97 10.37
C GLU A 97 12.90 25.18 9.45
N ALA A 98 12.31 25.12 8.25
CA ALA A 98 12.33 26.24 7.30
C ALA A 98 11.65 27.50 7.89
N LYS A 99 10.48 27.33 8.53
CA LYS A 99 9.76 28.43 9.19
C LYS A 99 10.53 29.02 10.36
N GLY A 100 11.19 28.18 11.17
CA GLY A 100 12.03 28.64 12.28
C GLY A 100 13.25 29.45 11.85
N ARG A 101 13.80 29.19 10.66
CA ARG A 101 14.92 29.96 10.08
C ARG A 101 14.48 31.30 9.50
N ALA A 102 13.28 31.38 8.91
CA ALA A 102 12.76 32.62 8.31
C ALA A 102 12.31 33.68 9.35
N GLY A 103 12.10 33.27 10.61
CA GLY A 103 11.69 34.17 11.71
C GLY A 103 12.84 34.72 12.57
N LYS A 104 14.10 34.44 12.22
CA LYS A 104 15.31 35.00 12.83
C LYS A 104 15.92 36.05 11.93
#